data_AF-A0A182QZX8-F1
#
_entry.id   AF-A0A182QZX8-F1
#
_cell.length_a   1.000
_cell.length_b   1.000
_cell.length_c   1.000
_cell.angle_alpha   90.00
_cell.angle_beta   90.00
_cell.angle_gamma   90.00
#
_symmetry.space_group_name_H-M   'P 1'
#
loop_
_entity.id
_entity.type
_entity.pdbx_description
1 polymer ?
#
loop_
_entity_poly.entity_id
_entity_poly.type
_entity_poly.pdbx_seq_one_letter_code
_entity_poly.pdbx_strand_id
1 'polypeptide(L)'
;MFESTTANELANLRNYITDHSSRMNTSMVHLSESGKKLSKHLEQRMEELTARSGVYTVKYNTSWSAFQVYRDGPQYHGYGGNWTVFLRRINGSVNFNRTWREYEIGFGDLNGEHWLGLEKLHQILLSERHELLVEEESSRRTSHTKTVIRVEKFRYPS
;
A
#
# COMPACT_ATOMS: atom_id res chain seq x y z
N MET A 1 -18.72 -69.50 -11.79
CA MET A 1 -17.27 -69.20 -11.96
C MET A 1 -17.06 -67.92 -12.78
N PHE A 2 -17.84 -67.64 -13.84
CA PHE A 2 -17.71 -66.40 -14.63
C PHE A 2 -18.21 -65.11 -13.93
N GLU A 3 -19.24 -65.18 -13.09
CA GLU A 3 -19.76 -64.00 -12.35
C GLU A 3 -18.83 -63.51 -11.23
N SER A 4 -18.04 -64.40 -10.62
CA SER A 4 -17.11 -64.00 -9.54
C SER A 4 -15.89 -63.25 -10.08
N THR A 5 -15.46 -63.55 -11.31
CA THR A 5 -14.29 -62.92 -11.94
C THR A 5 -14.60 -61.48 -12.35
N THR A 6 -15.77 -61.24 -12.93
CA THR A 6 -16.23 -59.92 -13.35
C THR A 6 -16.51 -58.99 -12.15
N ALA A 7 -17.05 -59.54 -11.05
CA ALA A 7 -17.23 -58.80 -9.81
C ALA A 7 -15.89 -58.32 -9.19
N ASN A 8 -14.85 -59.17 -9.24
CA ASN A 8 -13.52 -58.80 -8.76
C ASN A 8 -12.84 -57.73 -9.63
N GLU A 9 -12.98 -57.82 -10.95
CA GLU A 9 -12.43 -56.81 -11.87
C GLU A 9 -13.07 -55.43 -11.66
N LEU A 10 -14.39 -55.38 -11.47
CA LEU A 10 -15.11 -54.15 -11.16
C LEU A 10 -14.71 -53.55 -9.81
N ALA A 11 -14.51 -54.40 -8.78
CA ALA A 11 -14.02 -53.96 -7.49
C ALA A 11 -12.61 -53.34 -7.59
N ASN A 12 -11.72 -53.96 -8.36
CA ASN A 12 -10.37 -53.45 -8.60
C ASN A 12 -10.38 -52.10 -9.33
N LEU A 13 -11.22 -51.96 -10.36
CA LEU A 13 -11.36 -50.71 -11.10
C LEU A 13 -11.89 -49.58 -10.21
N ARG A 14 -12.90 -49.86 -9.37
CA ARG A 14 -13.45 -48.90 -8.41
C ARG A 14 -12.39 -48.44 -7.41
N ASN A 15 -11.60 -49.37 -6.88
CA ASN A 15 -10.50 -49.05 -5.96
C ASN A 15 -9.45 -48.16 -6.64
N TYR A 16 -9.09 -48.49 -7.88
CA TYR A 16 -8.15 -47.70 -8.68
C TYR A 16 -8.64 -46.27 -8.89
N ILE A 17 -9.90 -46.10 -9.30
CA ILE A 17 -10.50 -44.77 -9.52
C ILE A 17 -10.57 -43.98 -8.21
N THR A 18 -10.93 -44.64 -7.11
CA THR A 18 -11.03 -44.00 -5.80
C THR A 18 -9.66 -43.52 -5.30
N ASP A 19 -8.62 -44.35 -5.46
CA ASP A 19 -7.23 -43.96 -5.15
C ASP A 19 -6.78 -42.77 -6.00
N HIS A 20 -6.98 -42.84 -7.31
CA HIS A 20 -6.58 -41.76 -8.21
C HIS A 20 -7.31 -40.44 -7.89
N SER A 21 -8.61 -40.51 -7.60
CA SER A 21 -9.41 -39.34 -7.20
C SER A 21 -8.93 -38.75 -5.87
N SER A 22 -8.57 -39.60 -4.90
CA SER A 22 -8.02 -39.16 -3.61
C SER A 22 -6.68 -38.43 -3.78
N ARG A 23 -5.80 -38.97 -4.63
CA ARG A 23 -4.50 -38.37 -4.95
C ARG A 23 -4.67 -37.03 -5.66
N MET A 24 -5.56 -36.95 -6.65
CA MET A 24 -5.89 -35.68 -7.32
C MET A 24 -6.45 -34.63 -6.36
N ASN A 25 -7.36 -35.01 -5.48
CA ASN A 25 -7.92 -34.10 -4.48
C ASN A 25 -6.83 -33.58 -3.53
N THR A 26 -5.93 -34.47 -3.09
CA THR A 26 -4.77 -34.09 -2.27
C THR A 26 -3.87 -33.09 -2.99
N SER A 27 -3.57 -33.33 -4.28
CA SER A 27 -2.78 -32.38 -5.10
C SER A 27 -3.47 -31.03 -5.27
N MET A 28 -4.80 -31.01 -5.47
CA MET A 28 -5.58 -29.77 -5.54
C MET A 28 -5.52 -28.97 -4.24
N VAL A 29 -5.67 -29.64 -3.10
CA VAL A 29 -5.56 -28.99 -1.78
C VAL A 29 -4.16 -28.39 -1.59
N HIS A 30 -3.11 -29.15 -1.90
CA HIS A 30 -1.73 -28.66 -1.79
C HIS A 30 -1.44 -27.48 -2.73
N LEU A 31 -2.00 -27.48 -3.94
CA LEU A 31 -1.88 -26.37 -4.87
C LEU A 31 -2.58 -25.11 -4.34
N SER A 32 -3.79 -25.26 -3.78
CA SER A 32 -4.52 -24.17 -3.11
C SER A 32 -3.72 -23.60 -1.93
N GLU A 33 -3.17 -24.47 -1.08
CA GLU A 33 -2.34 -24.07 0.06
C GLU A 33 -1.09 -23.31 -0.39
N SER A 34 -0.43 -23.81 -1.45
CA SER A 34 0.73 -23.17 -2.07
C SER A 34 0.38 -21.79 -2.66
N GLY A 35 -0.78 -21.66 -3.30
CA GLY A 35 -1.30 -20.38 -3.82
C GLY A 35 -1.54 -19.36 -2.70
N LYS A 36 -2.16 -19.76 -1.59
CA LYS A 36 -2.33 -18.91 -0.41
C LYS A 36 -1.00 -18.46 0.18
N LYS A 37 -0.04 -19.39 0.29
CA LYS A 37 1.31 -19.09 0.81
C LYS A 37 2.05 -18.11 -0.10
N LEU A 38 1.94 -18.27 -1.42
CA LEU A 38 2.52 -17.36 -2.40
C LEU A 38 1.90 -15.97 -2.30
N SER A 39 0.56 -15.86 -2.21
CA SER A 39 -0.14 -14.58 -2.03
C SER A 39 0.38 -13.84 -0.80
N LYS A 40 0.43 -14.54 0.35
CA LYS A 40 0.96 -13.98 1.60
C LYS A 40 2.42 -13.54 1.47
N HIS A 41 3.25 -14.32 0.78
CA HIS A 41 4.65 -13.96 0.55
C HIS A 41 4.79 -12.73 -0.36
N LEU A 42 3.98 -12.62 -1.40
CA LEU A 42 3.93 -11.45 -2.27
C LEU A 42 3.45 -10.21 -1.53
N GLU A 43 2.42 -10.33 -0.71
CA GLU A 43 1.93 -9.25 0.16
C GLU A 43 3.03 -8.79 1.12
N GLN A 44 3.68 -9.73 1.83
CA GLN A 44 4.80 -9.41 2.71
C GLN A 44 5.94 -8.73 1.96
N ARG A 45 6.30 -9.25 0.78
CA ARG A 45 7.40 -8.68 0.00
C ARG A 45 7.06 -7.31 -0.56
N MET A 46 5.80 -7.10 -0.94
CA MET A 46 5.30 -5.80 -1.36
C MET A 46 5.34 -4.81 -0.20
N GLU A 47 4.96 -5.24 1.02
CA GLU A 47 5.07 -4.43 2.23
C GLU A 47 6.52 -4.06 2.56
N GLU A 48 7.44 -5.02 2.47
CA GLU A 48 8.90 -4.80 2.64
C GLU A 48 9.47 -3.84 1.59
N LEU A 49 8.97 -3.87 0.36
CA LEU A 49 9.36 -2.95 -0.70
C LEU A 49 8.75 -1.56 -0.50
N THR A 50 7.51 -1.47 -0.03
CA THR A 50 6.86 -0.20 0.36
C THR A 50 7.40 0.35 1.68
N ALA A 51 8.18 -0.42 2.43
CA ALA A 51 8.80 0.03 3.67
C ALA A 51 9.95 1.05 3.47
N ARG A 52 10.31 1.36 2.23
CA ARG A 52 11.33 2.38 1.92
C ARG A 52 10.67 3.72 1.61
N SER A 53 11.05 4.73 2.39
CA SER A 53 10.71 6.11 2.07
C SER A 53 11.35 6.52 0.74
N GLY A 54 10.65 7.31 -0.05
CA GLY A 54 11.14 7.69 -1.38
C GLY A 54 10.10 8.36 -2.24
N VAL A 55 10.52 8.73 -3.45
CA VAL A 55 9.65 9.37 -4.45
C VAL A 55 9.01 8.32 -5.34
N TYR A 56 7.68 8.33 -5.39
CA TYR A 56 6.87 7.39 -6.14
C TYR A 56 5.97 8.13 -7.13
N THR A 57 5.74 7.53 -8.29
CA THR A 57 4.73 8.01 -9.24
C THR A 57 3.38 7.42 -8.85
N VAL A 58 2.39 8.28 -8.60
CA VAL A 58 1.03 7.92 -8.24
C VAL A 58 0.05 8.35 -9.33
N LYS A 59 -0.97 7.52 -9.54
CA LYS A 59 -2.09 7.81 -10.42
C LYS A 59 -3.38 7.57 -9.64
N TYR A 60 -4.13 8.64 -9.40
CA TYR A 60 -5.43 8.55 -8.75
C TYR A 60 -6.51 8.33 -9.82
N ASN A 61 -7.52 7.53 -9.49
CA ASN A 61 -8.57 7.13 -10.45
C ASN A 61 -9.39 8.35 -10.97
N THR A 62 -9.37 9.45 -10.22
CA THR A 62 -10.00 10.73 -10.55
C THR A 62 -9.15 11.61 -11.47
N SER A 63 -7.91 11.22 -11.77
CA SER A 63 -6.95 12.04 -12.53
C SER A 63 -6.56 11.43 -13.88
N TRP A 64 -6.47 12.30 -14.89
CA TRP A 64 -5.97 11.97 -16.21
C TRP A 64 -4.44 11.90 -16.27
N SER A 65 -3.73 12.40 -15.25
CA SER A 65 -2.27 12.46 -15.21
C SER A 65 -1.67 11.87 -13.93
N ALA A 66 -0.59 11.12 -14.11
CA ALA A 66 0.22 10.63 -12.99
C ALA A 66 1.18 11.73 -12.52
N PHE A 67 1.48 11.78 -11.23
CA PHE A 67 2.44 12.72 -10.65
C PHE A 67 3.27 12.07 -9.55
N GLN A 68 4.39 12.71 -9.19
CA GLN A 68 5.30 12.20 -8.17
C GLN A 68 4.93 12.72 -6.77
N VAL A 69 5.08 11.85 -5.76
CA VAL A 69 4.91 12.16 -4.35
C VAL A 69 6.03 11.52 -3.53
N TYR A 70 6.41 12.14 -2.42
CA TYR A 70 7.24 11.47 -1.43
C TYR A 70 6.34 10.64 -0.51
N ARG A 71 6.70 9.37 -0.30
CA ARG A 71 6.08 8.50 0.69
C ARG A 71 7.00 8.26 1.85
N ASP A 72 6.46 8.35 3.05
CA ASP A 72 7.18 8.00 4.26
C ASP A 72 7.15 6.49 4.54
N GLY A 73 8.21 6.00 5.16
CA GLY A 73 8.35 4.60 5.55
C GLY A 73 7.62 4.29 6.87
N PRO A 74 7.31 3.02 7.15
CA PRO A 74 6.62 2.61 8.38
C PRO A 74 7.39 2.89 9.68
N GLN A 75 8.71 3.11 9.60
CA GLN A 75 9.60 3.26 10.76
C GLN A 75 9.60 4.65 11.41
N TYR A 76 8.99 5.68 10.82
CA TYR A 76 9.25 7.05 11.25
C TYR A 76 8.32 7.55 12.35
N HIS A 77 7.02 7.27 12.30
CA HIS A 77 6.04 7.89 13.21
C HIS A 77 5.16 6.91 13.98
N GLY A 78 5.17 5.60 13.67
CA GLY A 78 4.39 4.59 14.40
C GLY A 78 2.89 4.57 14.07
N TYR A 79 2.47 5.27 13.00
CA TYR A 79 1.08 5.34 12.50
C TYR A 79 0.93 4.57 11.17
N GLY A 80 1.63 3.45 11.02
CA GLY A 80 1.70 2.70 9.75
C GLY A 80 2.71 3.31 8.76
N GLY A 81 2.70 2.84 7.51
CA GLY A 81 3.55 3.35 6.42
C GLY A 81 2.74 3.93 5.27
N ASN A 82 3.41 4.26 4.16
CA ASN A 82 2.80 4.77 2.92
C ASN A 82 2.15 6.16 3.02
N TRP A 83 2.49 6.95 4.04
CA TRP A 83 2.00 8.32 4.16
C TRP A 83 2.52 9.20 3.03
N THR A 84 1.62 9.87 2.33
CA THR A 84 1.99 10.85 1.30
C THR A 84 2.38 12.15 1.97
N VAL A 85 3.66 12.53 1.87
CA VAL A 85 4.17 13.79 2.41
C VAL A 85 3.92 14.87 1.37
N PHE A 86 3.09 15.86 1.73
CA PHE A 86 2.75 16.97 0.84
C PHE A 86 3.40 18.31 1.23
N LEU A 87 3.87 18.43 2.47
CA LEU A 87 4.64 19.55 2.97
C LEU A 87 5.76 19.00 3.85
N ARG A 88 7.00 19.41 3.60
CA ARG A 88 8.15 19.05 4.43
C ARG A 88 9.05 20.25 4.68
N ARG A 89 9.38 20.48 5.96
CA ARG A 89 10.38 21.47 6.43
C ARG A 89 11.44 20.74 7.25
N ILE A 90 12.69 21.11 7.05
CA ILE A 90 13.88 20.48 7.66
C ILE A 90 14.83 21.57 8.16
N ASN A 91 15.28 22.45 7.26
CA ASN A 91 16.40 23.37 7.52
C ASN A 91 16.24 24.77 6.88
N GLY A 92 15.15 25.03 6.17
CA GLY A 92 14.89 26.30 5.50
C GLY A 92 15.65 26.50 4.17
N SER A 93 16.15 25.43 3.56
CA SER A 93 16.79 25.47 2.24
C SER A 93 15.85 25.89 1.10
N VAL A 94 14.54 25.71 1.27
CA VAL A 94 13.52 26.15 0.32
C VAL A 94 12.76 27.35 0.89
N ASN A 95 12.64 28.41 0.08
CA ASN A 95 11.81 29.56 0.42
C ASN A 95 10.31 29.21 0.29
N PHE A 96 9.54 29.44 1.35
CA PHE A 96 8.08 29.25 1.38
C PHE A 96 7.31 30.57 1.22
N ASN A 97 7.97 31.74 1.20
CA ASN A 97 7.33 32.98 0.79
C ASN A 97 7.19 33.00 -0.74
N ARG A 98 6.09 32.44 -1.24
CA ARG A 98 5.82 32.15 -2.65
C ARG A 98 4.50 32.74 -3.12
N THR A 99 4.36 32.89 -4.42
CA THR A 99 3.12 33.37 -5.05
C THR A 99 2.01 32.32 -4.99
N TRP A 100 0.75 32.76 -5.16
CA TRP A 100 -0.39 31.84 -5.23
C TRP A 100 -0.21 30.75 -6.29
N ARG A 101 0.28 31.14 -7.48
CA ARG A 101 0.50 30.20 -8.59
C ARG A 101 1.53 29.12 -8.25
N GLU A 102 2.57 29.46 -7.49
CA GLU A 102 3.55 28.48 -7.01
C GLU A 102 2.95 27.53 -5.97
N TYR A 103 2.07 28.02 -5.09
CA TYR A 103 1.33 27.15 -4.16
C TYR A 103 0.30 26.25 -4.86
N GLU A 104 -0.27 26.69 -5.97
CA GLU A 104 -1.16 25.90 -6.80
C GLU A 104 -0.42 24.70 -7.43
N ILE A 105 0.74 24.96 -8.06
CA ILE A 105 1.53 23.95 -8.79
C ILE A 105 2.40 23.08 -7.86
N GLY A 106 2.93 23.65 -6.78
CA GLY A 106 3.96 23.04 -5.93
C GLY A 106 5.37 23.56 -6.20
N PHE A 107 6.26 23.40 -5.22
CA PHE A 107 7.67 23.83 -5.29
C PHE A 107 8.57 23.03 -4.33
N GLY A 108 9.88 23.12 -4.53
CA GLY A 108 10.90 22.42 -3.73
C GLY A 108 11.32 21.07 -4.33
N ASP A 109 11.95 20.23 -3.50
CA ASP A 109 12.41 18.89 -3.88
C ASP A 109 11.66 17.84 -3.04
N LEU A 110 11.03 16.87 -3.70
CA LEU A 110 10.32 15.78 -3.02
C LEU A 110 11.25 14.95 -2.12
N ASN A 111 12.56 14.89 -2.41
CA ASN A 111 13.54 14.25 -1.51
C ASN A 111 13.99 15.15 -0.34
N GLY A 112 13.61 16.43 -0.34
CA GLY A 112 13.98 17.42 0.66
C GLY A 112 12.78 18.27 1.10
N GLU A 113 12.99 19.58 1.26
CA GLU A 113 11.91 20.51 1.59
C GLU A 113 11.04 20.78 0.35
N HIS A 114 9.72 20.67 0.51
CA HIS A 114 8.79 20.90 -0.58
C HIS A 114 7.37 21.23 -0.12
N TRP A 115 6.60 21.72 -1.08
CA TRP A 115 5.15 21.80 -1.10
C TRP A 115 4.64 21.10 -2.37
N LEU A 116 3.76 20.12 -2.22
CA LEU A 116 3.31 19.27 -3.32
C LEU A 116 2.48 20.03 -4.37
N GLY A 117 1.73 21.05 -3.94
CA GLY A 117 0.80 21.80 -4.78
C GLY A 117 -0.66 21.52 -4.47
N LEU A 118 -1.49 22.57 -4.48
CA LEU A 118 -2.93 22.46 -4.23
C LEU A 118 -3.66 21.65 -5.30
N GLU A 119 -3.26 21.74 -6.58
CA GLU A 119 -3.90 20.94 -7.65
C GLU A 119 -3.74 19.44 -7.39
N LYS A 120 -2.54 19.01 -6.98
CA LYS A 120 -2.23 17.61 -6.67
C LYS A 120 -2.94 17.16 -5.39
N LEU A 121 -2.92 18.01 -4.35
CA LEU A 121 -3.67 17.75 -3.12
C LEU A 121 -5.17 17.61 -3.37
N HIS A 122 -5.75 18.46 -4.21
CA HIS A 122 -7.15 18.37 -4.57
C HIS A 122 -7.47 17.02 -5.26
N GLN A 123 -6.62 16.56 -6.17
CA GLN A 123 -6.79 15.24 -6.80
C GLN A 123 -6.72 14.08 -5.80
N ILE A 124 -5.80 14.15 -4.83
CA ILE A 124 -5.69 13.18 -3.73
C ILE A 124 -6.99 13.17 -2.93
N LEU A 125 -7.42 14.34 -2.45
CA LEU A 125 -8.59 14.45 -1.57
C LEU A 125 -9.91 14.05 -2.24
N LEU A 126 -9.99 14.08 -3.58
CA LEU A 126 -11.15 13.60 -4.33
C LEU A 126 -11.20 12.07 -4.50
N SER A 127 -10.08 11.34 -4.30
CA SER A 127 -10.04 9.91 -4.59
C SER A 127 -10.77 9.06 -3.56
N GLU A 128 -10.60 9.35 -2.27
CA GLU A 128 -11.14 8.60 -1.14
C GLU A 128 -11.06 9.41 0.17
N ARG A 129 -11.39 8.78 1.30
CA ARG A 129 -11.20 9.41 2.61
C ARG A 129 -9.73 9.32 3.04
N HIS A 130 -9.19 10.43 3.50
CA HIS A 130 -7.80 10.55 3.95
C HIS A 130 -7.73 10.96 5.42
N GLU A 131 -6.73 10.46 6.11
CA GLU A 131 -6.31 10.98 7.41
C GLU A 131 -5.17 11.99 7.20
N LEU A 132 -5.11 13.02 8.04
CA LEU A 132 -3.97 13.93 8.09
C LEU A 132 -3.05 13.54 9.25
N LEU A 133 -1.75 13.59 9.01
CA LEU A 133 -0.69 13.48 10.01
C LEU A 133 0.16 14.75 9.95
N VAL A 134 0.37 15.37 11.11
CA VAL A 134 1.31 16.48 11.27
C VAL A 134 2.41 15.99 12.19
N GLU A 135 3.66 16.26 11.85
CA GLU A 135 4.81 15.97 12.69
C GLU A 135 5.62 17.26 12.84
N GLU A 136 5.93 17.61 14.08
CA GLU A 136 6.74 18.78 14.41
C GLU A 136 7.87 18.30 15.32
N GLU A 137 9.08 18.80 15.08
CA GLU A 137 10.22 18.55 15.96
C GLU A 137 10.59 19.86 16.66
N SER A 138 10.48 19.87 17.99
CA SER A 138 10.86 21.04 18.81
C SER A 138 12.33 20.95 19.22
N SER A 139 13.07 22.04 19.02
CA SER A 139 14.50 22.14 19.37
C SER A 139 14.78 22.27 20.89
N ARG A 140 13.74 22.27 21.73
CA ARG A 140 13.92 22.23 23.19
C ARG A 140 14.30 20.81 23.62
N ARG A 141 15.60 20.61 23.81
CA ARG A 141 16.27 19.36 24.21
C ARG A 141 15.44 18.52 25.19
N THR A 142 15.37 17.23 24.86
CA THR A 142 14.93 16.02 25.62
C THR A 142 13.51 15.47 25.46
N SER A 143 12.66 15.98 24.56
CA SER A 143 11.42 15.27 24.22
C SER A 143 11.04 15.46 22.75
N HIS A 144 10.98 14.34 22.01
CA HIS A 144 10.43 14.30 20.66
C HIS A 144 8.91 14.45 20.76
N THR A 145 8.39 15.68 20.70
CA THR A 145 6.95 15.91 20.74
C THR A 145 6.37 15.75 19.34
N LYS A 146 5.99 14.52 18.97
CA LYS A 146 5.21 14.26 17.76
C LYS A 146 3.74 14.65 18.02
N THR A 147 3.24 15.67 17.33
CA THR A 147 1.85 16.13 17.48
C THR A 147 1.00 15.61 16.33
N VAL A 148 0.40 14.43 16.49
CA VAL A 148 -0.47 13.85 15.46
C VAL A 148 -1.88 14.45 15.51
N ILE A 149 -2.19 15.27 14.52
CA ILE A 149 -3.54 15.83 14.34
C ILE A 149 -4.30 14.97 13.34
N ARG A 150 -5.09 14.00 13.83
CA ARG A 150 -6.03 13.25 12.99
C ARG A 150 -7.18 14.17 12.57
N VAL A 151 -7.22 14.53 11.29
CA VAL A 151 -8.36 15.23 10.70
C VAL A 151 -9.13 14.24 9.82
N GLU A 152 -10.34 13.87 10.22
CA GLU A 152 -11.17 12.88 9.50
C GLU A 152 -11.99 13.49 8.34
N LYS A 153 -11.90 14.82 8.10
CA LYS A 153 -12.71 15.45 7.07
C LYS A 153 -12.16 16.78 6.56
N PHE A 154 -11.66 16.79 5.33
CA PHE A 154 -11.61 18.00 4.50
C PHE A 154 -12.84 17.99 3.59
N ARG A 155 -13.87 18.79 3.95
CA ARG A 155 -15.02 19.01 3.05
C ARG A 155 -14.83 20.37 2.40
N TYR A 156 -14.50 20.38 1.11
CA TYR A 156 -14.62 21.61 0.31
C TYR A 156 -16.12 21.91 0.13
N PRO A 157 -16.59 23.13 0.44
CA PRO A 157 -17.92 23.56 0.03
C PRO A 157 -17.96 23.68 -1.51
N SER A 158 -19.09 23.24 -2.07
CA SER A 158 -19.41 23.30 -3.50
C SER A 158 -19.61 24.73 -3.97
#